data_AF-A0A3M2J645-F1
#
_entry.id   AF-A0A3M2J645-F1
#
_cell.length_a   1.000
_cell.length_b   1.000
_cell.length_c   1.000
_cell.angle_alpha   90.00
_cell.angle_beta   90.00
_cell.angle_gamma   90.00
#
_symmetry.space_group_name_H-M   'P 1'
#
loop_
_entity.id
_entity.type
_entity.pdbx_description
1 polymer ?
#
loop_
_entity_poly.entity_id
_entity_poly.type
_entity_poly.pdbx_seq_one_letter_code
_entity_poly.pdbx_strand_id
1 'polypeptide(L)' 'MTSFVIEYNRRTGESHVTTFAEGGNREALRHRLRLEDARVDPDVEIVSLVSDSLETVRRTHSRYFRKSAAVA' A
#
# COMPACT_ATOMS: atom_id res chain seq x y z
N MET A 1 -9.34 -3.09 -12.88
CA MET A 1 -8.19 -2.38 -12.28
C MET A 1 -7.79 -3.07 -10.98
N THR A 2 -6.48 -3.12 -10.75
CA THR A 2 -5.81 -3.77 -9.61
C THR A 2 -5.84 -2.85 -8.40
N SER A 3 -5.94 -3.42 -7.20
CA SER A 3 -5.86 -2.66 -5.95
C SER A 3 -4.52 -2.92 -5.27
N PHE A 4 -3.96 -1.89 -4.66
CA PHE A 4 -2.70 -1.94 -3.93
C PHE A 4 -2.93 -1.41 -2.53
N VAL A 5 -2.50 -2.16 -1.51
CA VAL A 5 -2.43 -1.68 -0.14
C VAL A 5 -0.97 -1.44 0.18
N ILE A 6 -0.65 -0.23 0.66
CA ILE A 6 0.71 0.18 0.97
C ILE A 6 0.77 0.50 2.45
N GLU A 7 1.68 -0.15 3.16
CA GLU A 7 2.14 0.23 4.49
C GLU A 7 3.42 1.06 4.31
N TYR A 8 3.42 2.31 4.74
CA TYR A 8 4.55 3.22 4.57
C TYR A 8 4.97 3.81 5.92
N ASN A 9 6.20 3.53 6.34
CA ASN A 9 6.76 4.12 7.55
C ASN A 9 7.30 5.52 7.23
N ARG A 10 6.63 6.55 7.75
CA ARG A 10 6.95 7.96 7.48
C ARG A 10 8.33 8.39 8.01
N ARG A 11 8.82 7.72 9.07
CA ARG A 11 10.11 7.99 9.70
C ARG A 11 11.25 7.34 8.91
N THR A 12 11.12 6.06 8.55
CA THR A 12 12.20 5.30 7.90
C THR A 12 12.18 5.41 6.37
N GLY A 13 11.03 5.76 5.80
CA GLY A 13 10.78 5.78 4.36
C GLY A 13 10.57 4.41 3.74
N GLU A 14 10.48 3.36 4.54
CA GLU A 14 10.24 1.98 4.09
C GLU A 14 8.78 1.77 3.72
N SER A 15 8.56 0.92 2.71
CA SER A 15 7.21 0.53 2.32
C SER A 15 7.09 -0.95 1.98
N HIS A 16 5.91 -1.47 2.28
CA HIS A 16 5.46 -2.79 1.87
C HIS A 16 4.20 -2.63 1.04
N VAL A 17 4.15 -3.31 -0.10
CA VAL A 17 3.02 -3.27 -1.02
C VAL A 17 2.41 -4.65 -1.16
N THR A 18 1.14 -4.77 -0.84
CA THR A 18 0.32 -5.95 -1.11
C THR A 18 -0.57 -5.68 -2.32
N THR A 19 -0.51 -6.57 -3.31
CA THR A 19 -1.26 -6.43 -4.56
C THR A 19 -2.48 -7.34 -4.57
N PHE A 20 -3.61 -6.80 -4.99
CA PHE A 20 -4.87 -7.52 -5.17
C PHE A 20 -5.28 -7.43 -6.63
N ALA A 21 -5.46 -8.58 -7.27
CA ALA A 21 -5.82 -8.69 -8.68
C ALA A 21 -7.11 -7.93 -9.03
N GLU A 22 -7.40 -7.80 -10.32
CA GLU A 22 -8.60 -7.11 -10.78
C GLU A 22 -9.88 -7.67 -10.13
N GLY A 23 -10.73 -6.79 -9.63
CA GLY A 23 -11.92 -7.16 -8.86
C GLY A 23 -11.66 -7.36 -7.35
N GLY A 24 -10.39 -7.37 -6.93
CA GLY A 24 -9.94 -7.54 -5.53
C GLY A 24 -10.18 -6.35 -4.60
N ASN A 25 -10.89 -5.30 -5.03
CA ASN A 25 -11.10 -4.07 -4.24
C ASN A 25 -11.68 -4.34 -2.85
N ARG A 26 -12.62 -5.29 -2.74
CA ARG A 26 -13.23 -5.64 -1.45
C ARG A 26 -12.25 -6.36 -0.54
N GLU A 27 -11.35 -7.17 -1.10
CA GLU A 27 -10.29 -7.83 -0.35
C GLU A 27 -9.23 -6.84 0.12
N ALA A 28 -8.80 -5.93 -0.75
CA ALA A 28 -7.90 -4.84 -0.43
C ALA A 28 -8.44 -3.95 0.71
N LEU A 29 -9.73 -3.59 0.66
CA LEU A 29 -10.37 -2.83 1.74
C LEU A 29 -10.36 -3.59 3.07
N ARG A 30 -10.74 -4.89 3.06
CA ARG A 30 -10.69 -5.71 4.27
C ARG A 30 -9.26 -5.87 4.80
N HIS A 31 -8.28 -5.95 3.92
CA HIS A 31 -6.87 -6.03 4.32
C HIS A 31 -6.41 -4.73 4.96
N ARG A 32 -6.70 -3.56 4.35
CA ARG A 32 -6.42 -2.25 4.94
C ARG A 32 -7.03 -2.12 6.34
N LEU A 33 -8.32 -2.45 6.50
CA LEU A 33 -9.00 -2.34 7.80
C LEU A 33 -8.36 -3.24 8.86
N ARG A 34 -7.92 -4.45 8.49
CA ARG A 34 -7.18 -5.34 9.42
C ARG A 34 -5.82 -4.75 9.82
N LEU A 35 -5.09 -4.17 8.87
CA LEU A 35 -3.81 -3.52 9.17
C LEU A 35 -4.01 -2.29 10.06
N GLU A 36 -5.06 -1.50 9.82
CA GLU A 36 -5.38 -0.32 10.63
C GLU A 36 -5.73 -0.69 12.06
N ASP A 37 -6.51 -1.75 12.27
CA ASP A 37 -6.85 -2.29 13.59
C ASP A 37 -5.61 -2.82 14.33
N ALA A 38 -4.70 -3.49 13.61
CA ALA A 38 -3.46 -4.02 14.18
C ALA A 38 -2.33 -2.98 14.31
N ARG A 39 -2.53 -1.74 13.85
CA ARG A 39 -1.47 -0.74 13.76
C ARG A 39 -1.07 -0.23 15.14
N VAL A 40 0.13 -0.59 15.57
CA VAL A 40 0.73 -0.11 16.83
C VAL A 40 1.64 1.10 16.66
N ASP A 41 2.27 1.25 15.48
CA ASP A 41 3.18 2.36 15.21
C ASP A 41 2.43 3.52 14.53
N PRO A 42 2.33 4.71 15.17
CA PRO A 42 1.67 5.87 14.59
C PRO A 42 2.35 6.41 13.32
N ASP A 43 3.62 6.09 13.10
CA ASP A 43 4.38 6.52 11.92
C ASP A 43 4.15 5.63 10.69
N VAL A 44 3.49 4.48 10.86
CA VAL A 44 3.05 3.66 9.73
C VAL A 44 1.75 4.25 9.19
N GLU A 45 1.80 4.71 7.94
CA GLU A 45 0.63 5.10 7.17
C GLU A 45 0.15 3.90 6.33
N ILE A 46 -1.16 3.64 6.32
CA ILE A 46 -1.75 2.57 5.53
C ILE A 46 -2.68 3.20 4.50
N VAL A 47 -2.46 2.92 3.22
CA VAL A 47 -3.25 3.49 2.12
C VAL A 47 -3.69 2.40 1.15
N SER A 48 -4.88 2.58 0.55
CA SER A 48 -5.33 1.77 -0.58
C SER A 48 -5.40 2.62 -1.85
N LEU A 49 -4.84 2.11 -2.94
CA LEU A 49 -4.84 2.74 -4.25
C LEU A 49 -5.40 1.78 -5.30
N VAL A 50 -6.13 2.30 -6.28
CA VAL A 50 -6.61 1.53 -7.43
C VAL A 50 -5.94 2.09 -8.67
N SER A 51 -5.32 1.23 -9.47
CA SER A 51 -4.58 1.63 -10.66
C SER A 51 -4.48 0.46 -11.65
N ASP A 52 -4.05 0.76 -12.88
CA ASP A 52 -3.77 -0.23 -13.92
C ASP A 52 -2.53 -1.07 -13.59
N SER A 53 -1.53 -0.50 -12.91
CA SER A 53 -0.26 -1.18 -12.66
C SER A 53 0.49 -0.59 -11.47
N LEU A 54 1.40 -1.39 -10.89
CA LEU A 54 2.29 -0.92 -9.83
C LEU A 54 3.24 0.18 -10.32
N GLU A 55 3.61 0.16 -11.61
CA GLU A 55 4.45 1.20 -12.20
C GLU A 55 3.73 2.56 -12.20
N THR A 56 2.45 2.60 -12.61
CA THR A 56 1.63 3.80 -12.55
C THR A 56 1.52 4.32 -11.12
N VAL A 57 1.33 3.42 -10.14
CA VAL A 57 1.31 3.79 -8.71
C VAL A 57 2.64 4.40 -8.28
N ARG A 58 3.78 3.80 -8.64
CA ARG A 58 5.12 4.33 -8.33
C ARG A 58 5.35 5.72 -8.91
N ARG A 59 4.86 5.97 -10.13
CA ARG A 59 4.99 7.28 -10.80
C ARG A 59 4.09 8.36 -10.19
N THR A 60 2.85 8.02 -9.91
CA THR A 60 1.82 8.98 -9.44
C THR A 60 1.84 9.20 -7.93
N HIS A 61 2.32 8.22 -7.16
CA HIS A 61 2.37 8.24 -5.70
C HIS A 61 3.79 7.93 -5.20
N SER A 62 4.81 8.50 -5.87
CA SER A 62 6.24 8.25 -5.61
C SER A 62 6.69 8.47 -4.17
N ARG A 63 5.93 9.26 -3.39
CA ARG A 63 6.17 9.49 -1.96
C ARG A 63 6.32 8.20 -1.15
N TYR A 64 5.57 7.16 -1.52
CA TYR A 64 5.58 5.87 -0.82
C TYR A 64 6.75 4.97 -1.24
N PHE A 65 7.54 5.38 -2.23
CA PHE A 65 8.61 4.58 -2.84
C PHE A 65 9.97 5.27 -2.69
N ARG A 66 10.16 6.00 -1.58
CA ARG A 66 11.41 6.72 -1.26
C ARG A 66 12.59 5.77 -1.04
N LYS A 67 12.35 4.62 -0.42
CA LYS A 67 13.26 3.47 -0.39
C LYS A 67 12.67 2.34 -1.23
N SER A 68 13.51 1.36 -1.60
CA SER A 68 13.07 0.16 -2.30
C SER A 68 11.91 -0.50 -1.54
N ALA A 69 10.72 -0.49 -2.14
CA ALA A 69 9.54 -1.09 -1.55
C ALA A 69 9.61 -2.62 -1.66
N ALA A 70 9.33 -3.32 -0.56
CA ALA A 70 9.14 -4.76 -0.60
C ALA A 70 7.75 -5.07 -1.16
N VAL A 71 7.66 -6.05 -2.07
CA VAL A 71 6.41 -6.48 -2.68
C VAL A 71 6.07 -7.85 -2.11
N ALA A 72 4.85 -7.99 -1.60
CA ALA A 72 4.30 -9.24 -1.06
C ALA A 72 3.13 -9.72 -1.92
#